data_AF-A0A357TJ08-F1
#
_entry.id   AF-A0A357TJ08-F1
#
_cell.length_a   1.000
_cell.length_b   1.000
_cell.length_c   1.000
_cell.angle_alpha   90.00
_cell.angle_beta   90.00
_cell.angle_gamma   90.00
#
_symmetry.space_group_name_H-M   'P 1'
#
loop_
_entity.id
_entity.type
_entity.pdbx_description
1 polymer ?
#
loop_
_entity_poly.entity_id
_entity_poly.type
_entity_poly.pdbx_seq_one_letter_code
_entity_poly.pdbx_strand_id
1 'polypeptide(L)'
;MNTNLSALDRRKFLRGTGVALALPWFESFSGVARAAQQPVKLKRLACFYMPDGVPMPLVKDPGYKDWSWFPHGQGKEFTFTKCMETLEPLRNDLTIFSGLSHPAVRRVHGHSNADQFLTGADTGADGDYQNSVSLDQVFAAEAGKHTRLSSMVMSTDGGTGSPRGAQTMSYNASGRPIPAEHKPKRIFDMLFVKSGPDAARRLALSKS
;
A
#
# COMPACT_ATOMS: atom_id res chain seq x y z
N MET A 1 -33.13 31.19 44.81
CA MET A 1 -31.97 30.87 45.67
C MET A 1 -31.36 32.18 46.14
N ASN A 2 -31.49 32.55 47.42
CA ASN A 2 -30.85 33.74 47.97
C ASN A 2 -29.38 33.41 48.30
N THR A 3 -28.46 33.74 47.40
CA THR A 3 -27.03 33.67 47.67
C THR A 3 -26.65 34.78 48.64
N ASN A 4 -26.34 34.41 49.88
CA ASN A 4 -25.90 35.33 50.91
C ASN A 4 -24.46 35.79 50.62
N LEU A 5 -24.31 36.94 49.95
CA LEU A 5 -23.02 37.51 49.54
C LEU A 5 -22.04 37.73 50.71
N SER A 6 -22.55 37.90 51.93
CA SER A 6 -21.74 38.07 53.15
C SER A 6 -20.97 36.80 53.57
N ALA A 7 -21.30 35.63 53.01
CA ALA A 7 -20.59 34.38 53.27
C ALA A 7 -19.37 34.14 52.35
N LEU A 8 -19.16 35.02 51.35
CA LEU A 8 -17.99 35.01 50.48
C LEU A 8 -16.83 35.73 51.17
N ASP A 9 -16.09 34.97 51.98
CA ASP A 9 -14.79 35.42 52.47
C ASP A 9 -13.86 35.75 51.30
N ARG A 10 -13.08 36.84 51.42
CA ARG A 10 -12.06 37.29 50.46
C ARG A 10 -11.15 36.14 50.03
N ARG A 11 -10.82 35.23 50.95
CA ARG A 11 -10.01 34.03 50.64
C ARG A 11 -10.73 33.05 49.72
N LYS A 12 -12.03 32.84 49.88
CA LYS A 12 -12.84 31.97 49.01
C LYS A 12 -13.02 32.58 47.63
N PHE A 13 -13.25 33.90 47.57
CA PHE A 13 -13.34 34.64 46.31
C PHE A 13 -12.04 34.53 45.51
N LEU A 14 -10.89 34.86 46.11
CA LEU A 14 -9.59 34.79 45.42
C LEU A 14 -9.22 33.37 44.96
N ARG A 15 -9.57 32.34 45.74
CA ARG A 15 -9.37 30.93 45.35
C ARG A 15 -10.25 30.54 44.17
N GLY A 16 -11.52 30.94 44.17
CA GLY A 16 -12.45 30.68 43.05
C GLY A 16 -12.03 31.39 41.77
N THR A 17 -11.61 32.66 41.87
CA THR A 17 -11.14 33.45 40.72
C THR A 17 -9.86 32.86 40.12
N GLY A 18 -8.93 32.35 40.95
CA GLY A 18 -7.74 31.65 40.46
C GLY A 18 -8.07 30.41 39.62
N VAL A 19 -9.08 29.63 40.03
CA VAL A 19 -9.56 28.47 39.25
C VAL A 19 -10.26 28.91 37.96
N ALA A 20 -11.10 29.94 38.03
CA ALA A 20 -11.80 30.47 36.85
C ALA A 20 -10.85 31.05 35.79
N LEU A 21 -9.73 31.68 36.21
CA LEU A 21 -8.68 32.16 35.31
C LEU A 21 -7.83 31.02 34.72
N ALA A 22 -7.76 29.87 35.39
CA ALA A 22 -7.07 28.68 34.89
C ALA A 22 -7.95 27.81 33.95
N LEU A 23 -9.28 27.98 33.97
CA LEU A 23 -10.22 27.21 33.14
C LEU A 23 -9.93 27.32 31.62
N PRO A 24 -9.64 28.50 31.03
CA PRO A 24 -9.27 28.62 29.63
C PRO A 24 -7.97 27.87 29.25
N TRP A 25 -7.04 27.76 30.21
CA TRP A 25 -5.84 26.94 30.05
C TRP A 25 -6.18 25.45 30.02
N PHE A 26 -7.20 25.02 30.77
CA PHE A 26 -7.74 23.65 30.72
C PHE A 26 -8.47 23.34 29.41
N GLU A 27 -9.21 24.29 28.84
CA GLU A 27 -9.78 24.16 27.50
C GLU A 27 -8.71 24.06 26.41
N SER A 28 -7.50 24.61 26.64
CA SER A 28 -6.39 24.46 25.70
C SER A 28 -5.87 23.00 25.63
N PHE A 29 -6.15 22.19 26.65
CA PHE A 29 -5.91 20.74 26.63
C PHE A 29 -7.05 19.93 26.00
N SER A 30 -8.24 20.51 25.77
CA SER A 30 -9.35 19.80 25.12
C SER A 30 -9.07 19.51 23.64
N GLY A 31 -8.27 20.36 22.98
CA GLY A 31 -7.71 20.11 21.65
C GLY A 31 -6.69 18.95 21.62
N VAL A 32 -5.92 18.78 22.71
CA VAL A 32 -4.99 17.66 22.89
C VAL A 32 -5.74 16.36 23.23
N ALA A 33 -6.83 16.46 23.99
CA ALA A 33 -7.70 15.31 24.31
C ALA A 33 -8.51 14.82 23.09
N ARG A 34 -8.88 15.70 22.16
CA ARG A 34 -9.48 15.31 20.87
C ARG A 34 -8.51 14.60 19.92
N ALA A 35 -7.20 14.70 20.15
CA ALA A 35 -6.19 13.93 19.42
C ALA A 35 -6.11 12.46 19.88
N ALA A 36 -6.83 12.07 20.94
CA ALA A 36 -6.97 10.68 21.37
C ALA A 36 -8.02 9.89 20.56
N GLN A 37 -8.32 10.30 19.32
CA GLN A 37 -8.91 9.37 18.36
C GLN A 37 -7.88 8.27 18.13
N GLN A 38 -8.26 7.01 18.40
CA GLN A 38 -7.43 5.84 18.09
C GLN A 38 -6.85 6.03 16.69
N PRO A 39 -5.52 6.06 16.52
CA PRO A 39 -4.93 6.29 15.21
C PRO A 39 -5.47 5.22 14.27
N VAL A 40 -6.13 5.64 13.19
CA VAL A 40 -6.62 4.72 12.15
C VAL A 40 -5.43 3.87 11.73
N LYS A 41 -5.50 2.55 11.97
CA LYS A 41 -4.43 1.64 11.58
C LYS A 41 -4.34 1.62 10.06
N LEU A 42 -3.43 2.41 9.51
CA LEU A 42 -3.22 2.55 8.08
C LEU A 42 -2.78 1.21 7.51
N LYS A 43 -3.66 0.58 6.73
CA LYS A 43 -3.33 -0.60 5.94
C LYS A 43 -2.69 -0.16 4.63
N ARG A 44 -1.63 -0.84 4.22
CA ARG A 44 -0.94 -0.62 2.95
C ARG A 44 -0.85 -1.94 2.21
N LEU A 45 -0.97 -1.89 0.89
CA LEU A 45 -0.79 -3.02 -0.01
C LEU A 45 0.37 -2.67 -0.95
N ALA A 46 1.28 -3.62 -1.15
CA ALA A 46 2.29 -3.57 -2.18
C ALA A 46 2.19 -4.85 -2.99
N CYS A 47 2.09 -4.71 -4.31
CA CYS A 47 2.03 -5.82 -5.25
C CYS A 47 3.28 -5.78 -6.12
N PHE A 48 3.99 -6.90 -6.19
CA PHE A 48 5.19 -7.05 -7.01
C PHE A 48 4.94 -8.16 -8.03
N TYR A 49 5.31 -7.90 -9.27
CA TYR A 49 5.28 -8.87 -10.34
C TYR A 49 6.71 -9.18 -10.76
N MET A 50 7.06 -10.46 -10.85
CA MET A 50 8.32 -10.91 -11.40
C MET A 50 8.06 -11.50 -12.79
N PRO A 51 8.43 -10.78 -13.86
CA PRO A 51 8.28 -11.31 -15.21
C PRO A 51 9.14 -12.55 -15.42
N ASP A 52 8.81 -13.35 -16.42
CA ASP A 52 9.53 -14.57 -16.82
C ASP A 52 9.57 -15.72 -15.79
N GLY A 53 8.88 -15.53 -14.66
CA GLY A 53 8.62 -16.59 -13.69
C GLY A 53 9.73 -16.78 -12.66
N VAL A 54 9.68 -17.94 -12.01
CA VAL A 54 10.50 -18.31 -10.85
C VAL A 54 11.05 -19.72 -11.08
N PRO A 55 12.16 -20.12 -10.43
CA PRO A 55 12.66 -21.47 -10.55
C PRO A 55 11.65 -22.47 -9.96
N MET A 56 11.14 -23.36 -10.81
CA MET A 56 10.18 -24.43 -10.45
C MET A 56 10.71 -25.80 -10.93
N PRO A 57 11.88 -26.26 -10.43
CA PRO A 57 12.40 -27.60 -10.73
C PRO A 57 11.38 -28.70 -10.44
N LEU A 58 11.40 -29.77 -11.23
CA LEU A 58 10.62 -30.97 -10.95
C LEU A 58 11.19 -31.70 -9.74
N VAL A 59 10.36 -32.47 -9.03
CA VAL A 59 10.75 -33.22 -7.82
C VAL A 59 11.99 -34.10 -8.02
N LYS A 60 12.19 -34.62 -9.24
CA LYS A 60 13.32 -35.47 -9.61
C LYS A 60 14.62 -34.70 -9.89
N ASP A 61 14.55 -33.38 -10.07
CA ASP A 61 15.70 -32.58 -10.42
C ASP A 61 16.59 -32.34 -9.19
N PRO A 62 17.93 -32.37 -9.34
CA PRO A 62 18.85 -32.13 -8.22
C PRO A 62 18.63 -30.78 -7.53
N GLY A 63 18.11 -29.80 -8.27
CA GLY A 63 17.80 -28.46 -7.76
C GLY A 63 16.49 -28.37 -6.96
N TYR A 64 15.63 -29.39 -6.93
CA TYR A 64 14.31 -29.28 -6.30
C TYR A 64 14.37 -28.90 -4.83
N LYS A 65 15.27 -29.54 -4.08
CA LYS A 65 15.41 -29.31 -2.64
C LYS A 65 15.86 -27.88 -2.33
N ASP A 66 16.85 -27.40 -3.08
CA ASP A 66 17.55 -26.14 -2.76
C ASP A 66 16.97 -24.92 -3.49
N TRP A 67 16.45 -25.09 -4.70
CA TRP A 67 16.13 -24.02 -5.64
C TRP A 67 14.67 -24.02 -6.13
N SER A 68 13.78 -24.80 -5.50
CA SER A 68 12.34 -24.59 -5.67
C SER A 68 11.95 -23.22 -5.14
N TRP A 69 11.22 -22.41 -5.91
CA TRP A 69 10.74 -21.11 -5.46
C TRP A 69 9.89 -21.21 -4.20
N PHE A 70 8.96 -22.17 -4.18
CA PHE A 70 8.11 -22.39 -3.01
C PHE A 70 8.84 -23.25 -1.96
N PRO A 71 8.61 -22.96 -0.65
CA PRO A 71 9.12 -23.77 0.44
C PRO A 71 8.59 -25.21 0.41
N HIS A 72 9.30 -26.13 1.06
CA HIS A 72 8.84 -27.51 1.26
C HIS A 72 8.03 -27.60 2.55
N GLY A 73 6.95 -28.37 2.57
CA GLY A 73 6.07 -28.49 3.74
C GLY A 73 4.82 -27.61 3.64
N GLN A 74 4.07 -27.49 4.73
CA GLN A 74 2.75 -26.83 4.73
C GLN A 74 2.43 -26.16 6.07
N GLY A 75 1.51 -25.19 6.04
CA GLY A 75 1.05 -24.51 7.24
C GLY A 75 2.17 -23.72 7.91
N LYS A 76 2.41 -23.98 9.19
CA LYS A 76 3.54 -23.38 9.94
C LYS A 76 4.83 -24.21 9.86
N GLU A 77 4.71 -25.47 9.45
CA GLU A 77 5.80 -26.44 9.37
C GLU A 77 6.31 -26.51 7.93
N PHE A 78 7.02 -25.47 7.50
CA PHE A 78 7.65 -25.42 6.19
C PHE A 78 9.14 -25.05 6.30
N THR A 79 9.93 -25.50 5.33
CA THR A 79 11.35 -25.22 5.21
C THR A 79 11.57 -24.37 3.98
N PHE A 80 12.09 -23.15 4.20
CA PHE A 80 12.52 -22.28 3.10
C PHE A 80 13.60 -22.96 2.27
N THR A 81 13.57 -22.71 0.97
CA THR A 81 14.65 -23.03 0.03
C THR A 81 15.63 -21.86 -0.05
N LYS A 82 16.73 -22.01 -0.78
CA LYS A 82 17.69 -20.91 -1.01
C LYS A 82 17.07 -19.71 -1.72
N CYS A 83 15.96 -19.90 -2.45
CA CYS A 83 15.22 -18.80 -3.08
C CYS A 83 14.58 -17.85 -2.06
N MET A 84 14.28 -18.32 -0.84
CA MET A 84 13.54 -17.57 0.17
C MET A 84 14.24 -17.55 1.54
N GLU A 85 15.46 -18.08 1.66
CA GLU A 85 16.17 -18.19 2.94
C GLU A 85 16.41 -16.84 3.62
N THR A 86 16.54 -15.77 2.84
CA THR A 86 16.69 -14.40 3.34
C THR A 86 15.44 -13.89 4.08
N LEU A 87 14.30 -14.56 3.92
CA LEU A 87 13.04 -14.24 4.59
C LEU A 87 12.87 -14.96 5.93
N GLU A 88 13.82 -15.81 6.35
CA GLU A 88 13.78 -16.51 7.64
C GLU A 88 13.46 -15.60 8.84
N PRO A 89 14.04 -14.39 8.98
CA PRO A 89 13.71 -13.49 10.09
C PRO A 89 12.25 -13.03 10.14
N LEU A 90 11.52 -13.14 9.02
CA LEU A 90 10.13 -12.73 8.85
C LEU A 90 9.15 -13.92 8.84
N ARG A 91 9.61 -15.15 9.13
CA ARG A 91 8.80 -16.38 9.05
C ARG A 91 7.42 -16.26 9.69
N ASN A 92 7.33 -15.66 10.87
CA ASN A 92 6.09 -15.53 11.63
C ASN A 92 5.15 -14.42 11.12
N ASP A 93 5.65 -13.55 10.24
CA ASP A 93 4.92 -12.44 9.61
C ASP A 93 4.59 -12.73 8.14
N LEU A 94 4.90 -13.93 7.65
CA LEU A 94 4.72 -14.35 6.27
C LEU A 94 3.68 -15.46 6.14
N THR A 95 2.94 -15.41 5.04
CA THR A 95 2.08 -16.51 4.60
C THR A 95 2.31 -16.69 3.11
N ILE A 96 2.61 -17.92 2.71
CA ILE A 96 2.98 -18.26 1.33
C ILE A 96 1.86 -19.06 0.72
N PHE A 97 1.29 -18.54 -0.36
CA PHE A 97 0.28 -19.23 -1.15
C PHE A 97 0.95 -19.80 -2.41
N SER A 98 0.83 -21.10 -2.60
CA SER A 98 1.25 -21.80 -3.81
C SER A 98 0.04 -22.42 -4.50
N GLY A 99 0.18 -22.77 -5.79
CA GLY A 99 -0.89 -23.41 -6.56
C GLY A 99 -2.03 -22.49 -7.04
N LEU A 100 -1.90 -21.18 -6.84
CA LEU A 100 -2.82 -20.20 -7.41
C LEU A 100 -2.65 -20.10 -8.93
N SER A 101 -3.76 -19.95 -9.66
CA SER A 101 -3.77 -19.89 -11.12
C SER A 101 -4.98 -19.08 -11.58
N HIS A 102 -4.81 -18.29 -12.64
CA HIS A 102 -5.92 -17.65 -13.36
C HIS A 102 -6.36 -18.57 -14.51
N PRO A 103 -7.43 -19.38 -14.36
CA PRO A 103 -7.74 -20.45 -15.31
C PRO A 103 -8.07 -19.93 -16.71
N ALA A 104 -8.77 -18.78 -16.78
CA ALA A 104 -9.18 -18.16 -18.03
C ALA A 104 -8.00 -17.75 -18.92
N VAL A 105 -6.81 -17.59 -18.33
CA VAL A 105 -5.66 -16.98 -18.99
C VAL A 105 -4.53 -17.96 -19.26
N ARG A 106 -4.72 -19.25 -18.95
CA ARG A 106 -3.78 -20.34 -19.27
C ARG A 106 -3.49 -20.48 -20.77
N ARG A 107 -4.35 -19.95 -21.62
CA ARG A 107 -4.19 -19.92 -23.08
C ARG A 107 -3.31 -18.79 -23.58
N VAL A 108 -3.01 -17.79 -22.74
CA VAL A 108 -2.12 -16.68 -23.06
C VAL A 108 -0.68 -17.10 -22.81
N HIS A 109 0.23 -16.63 -23.66
CA HIS A 109 1.65 -16.97 -23.58
C HIS A 109 2.26 -16.55 -22.23
N GLY A 110 3.10 -17.42 -21.64
CA GLY A 110 3.73 -17.23 -20.33
C GLY A 110 4.40 -15.87 -20.12
N HIS A 111 5.00 -15.32 -21.18
CA HIS A 111 5.72 -14.04 -21.18
C HIS A 111 4.83 -12.82 -21.50
N SER A 112 3.51 -13.01 -21.60
CA SER A 112 2.55 -11.97 -21.98
C SER A 112 1.45 -11.80 -20.92
N ASN A 113 1.83 -11.87 -19.65
CA ASN A 113 0.89 -12.02 -18.53
C ASN A 113 0.92 -10.92 -17.46
N ALA A 114 1.66 -9.82 -17.67
CA ALA A 114 1.73 -8.73 -16.68
C ALA A 114 0.36 -8.05 -16.47
N ASP A 115 -0.45 -7.95 -17.52
CA ASP A 115 -1.74 -7.27 -17.52
C ASP A 115 -2.89 -8.02 -16.83
N GLN A 116 -2.68 -9.29 -16.55
CA GLN A 116 -3.67 -10.21 -15.97
C GLN A 116 -3.31 -10.61 -14.53
N PHE A 117 -2.11 -10.28 -14.05
CA PHE A 117 -1.60 -10.71 -12.74
C PHE A 117 -2.53 -10.30 -11.60
N LEU A 118 -2.95 -9.03 -11.57
CA LEU A 118 -3.85 -8.48 -10.54
C LEU A 118 -5.33 -8.44 -10.94
N THR A 119 -5.67 -8.74 -12.19
CA THR A 119 -7.06 -8.63 -12.70
C THR A 119 -7.73 -9.99 -12.85
N GLY A 120 -6.95 -11.04 -13.18
CA GLY A 120 -7.47 -12.36 -13.56
C GLY A 120 -8.36 -12.35 -14.79
N ALA A 121 -8.36 -11.25 -15.57
CA ALA A 121 -9.25 -11.08 -16.71
C ALA A 121 -8.84 -12.01 -17.86
N ASP A 122 -9.85 -12.50 -18.59
CA ASP A 122 -9.63 -13.20 -19.84
C ASP A 122 -9.32 -12.19 -20.96
N THR A 123 -8.05 -11.87 -21.14
CA THR A 123 -7.59 -10.88 -22.12
C THR A 123 -7.54 -11.41 -23.55
N GLY A 124 -7.72 -12.73 -23.74
CA GLY A 124 -7.46 -13.40 -25.02
C GLY A 124 -5.97 -13.44 -25.37
N ALA A 125 -5.53 -14.49 -26.08
CA ALA A 125 -4.14 -14.60 -26.52
C ALA A 125 -3.82 -13.63 -27.67
N ASP A 126 -4.82 -13.27 -28.46
CA ASP A 126 -4.76 -12.46 -29.66
C ASP A 126 -6.09 -11.72 -29.89
N GLY A 127 -6.12 -10.87 -30.93
CA GLY A 127 -7.32 -10.14 -31.33
C GLY A 127 -7.80 -9.12 -30.30
N ASP A 128 -9.12 -9.06 -30.15
CA ASP A 128 -9.80 -8.13 -29.24
C ASP A 128 -9.23 -8.23 -27.82
N TYR A 129 -9.16 -7.08 -27.16
CA TYR A 129 -8.57 -6.97 -25.84
C TYR A 129 -9.53 -6.31 -24.88
N GLN A 130 -9.85 -7.02 -23.81
CA GLN A 130 -10.59 -6.48 -22.68
C GLN A 130 -9.91 -6.92 -21.39
N ASN A 131 -9.95 -6.04 -20.39
CA ASN A 131 -9.41 -6.33 -19.06
C ASN A 131 -10.43 -5.90 -18.01
N SER A 132 -10.16 -6.19 -16.74
CA SER A 132 -11.01 -5.85 -15.61
C SER A 132 -10.26 -5.00 -14.59
N VAL A 133 -10.95 -4.57 -13.54
CA VAL A 133 -10.32 -3.84 -12.44
C VAL A 133 -9.28 -4.71 -11.75
N SER A 134 -8.13 -4.13 -11.42
CA SER A 134 -7.07 -4.84 -10.70
C SER A 134 -7.26 -4.77 -9.18
N LEU A 135 -6.79 -5.81 -8.48
CA LEU A 135 -6.86 -5.95 -7.02
C LEU A 135 -6.34 -4.71 -6.27
N ASP A 136 -5.21 -4.15 -6.71
CA ASP A 136 -4.61 -2.96 -6.11
C ASP A 136 -5.53 -1.72 -6.23
N GLN A 137 -6.28 -1.60 -7.32
CA GLN A 137 -7.23 -0.50 -7.52
C GLN A 137 -8.52 -0.69 -6.72
N VAL A 138 -8.97 -1.93 -6.55
CA VAL A 138 -10.06 -2.26 -5.60
C VAL A 138 -9.64 -1.91 -4.17
N PHE A 139 -8.41 -2.26 -3.77
CA PHE A 139 -7.87 -1.90 -2.46
C PHE A 139 -7.74 -0.38 -2.29
N ALA A 140 -7.20 0.31 -3.30
CA ALA A 140 -7.01 1.75 -3.30
C ALA A 140 -8.33 2.54 -3.17
N ALA A 141 -9.41 2.05 -3.78
CA ALA A 141 -10.73 2.68 -3.69
C ALA A 141 -11.26 2.74 -2.23
N GLU A 142 -10.86 1.79 -1.39
CA GLU A 142 -11.29 1.73 0.00
C GLU A 142 -10.23 2.28 0.97
N ALA A 143 -9.05 1.67 0.99
CA ALA A 143 -7.98 2.04 1.92
C ALA A 143 -7.35 3.41 1.59
N GLY A 144 -7.39 3.81 0.32
CA GLY A 144 -6.81 5.08 -0.15
C GLY A 144 -7.46 6.32 0.45
N LYS A 145 -8.69 6.21 0.99
CA LYS A 145 -9.36 7.28 1.74
C LYS A 145 -8.61 7.70 3.00
N HIS A 146 -7.72 6.83 3.50
CA HIS A 146 -6.96 7.04 4.73
C HIS A 146 -5.48 7.35 4.48
N THR A 147 -5.02 7.33 3.23
CA THR A 147 -3.62 7.57 2.87
C THR A 147 -3.48 8.81 2.00
N ARG A 148 -2.35 9.52 2.09
CA ARG A 148 -2.09 10.70 1.26
C ARG A 148 -2.08 10.38 -0.24
N LEU A 149 -1.62 9.19 -0.59
CA LEU A 149 -1.66 8.65 -1.94
C LEU A 149 -2.52 7.39 -1.90
N SER A 150 -3.59 7.38 -2.69
CA SER A 150 -4.50 6.24 -2.76
C SER A 150 -3.88 5.06 -3.51
N SER A 151 -3.10 5.34 -4.55
CA SER A 151 -2.37 4.36 -5.36
C SER A 151 -1.08 4.96 -5.89
N MET A 152 -0.05 4.12 -6.03
CA MET A 152 1.23 4.45 -6.65
C MET A 152 1.60 3.32 -7.59
N VAL A 153 1.40 3.54 -8.89
CA VAL A 153 1.68 2.56 -9.94
C VAL A 153 3.10 2.79 -10.45
N MET A 154 3.93 1.75 -10.40
CA MET A 154 5.35 1.82 -10.76
C MET A 154 5.73 0.63 -11.61
N SER A 155 6.72 0.82 -12.49
CA SER A 155 7.34 -0.25 -13.26
C SER A 155 8.75 0.16 -13.71
N THR A 156 9.47 -0.77 -14.33
CA THR A 156 10.81 -0.56 -14.88
C THR A 156 10.80 0.34 -16.11
N ASP A 157 9.83 0.16 -17.01
CA ASP A 157 9.78 0.83 -18.31
C ASP A 157 8.82 2.04 -18.32
N GLY A 158 7.88 2.06 -17.39
CA GLY A 158 6.85 3.09 -17.25
C GLY A 158 5.77 3.05 -18.33
N GLY A 159 4.80 3.96 -18.22
CA GLY A 159 3.67 3.98 -19.14
C GLY A 159 2.77 2.74 -18.99
N THR A 160 2.03 2.40 -20.03
CA THR A 160 1.09 1.26 -20.03
C THR A 160 1.62 0.05 -20.78
N GLY A 161 2.59 0.24 -21.69
CA GLY A 161 2.90 -0.75 -22.71
C GLY A 161 1.73 -0.95 -23.69
N SER A 162 1.69 -2.13 -24.31
CA SER A 162 0.63 -2.58 -25.20
C SER A 162 -0.16 -3.75 -24.60
N PRO A 163 -1.37 -4.07 -25.10
CA PRO A 163 -2.05 -5.33 -24.77
C PRO A 163 -1.10 -6.53 -24.90
N ARG A 164 -1.00 -7.40 -23.86
CA ARG A 164 -0.09 -8.57 -23.83
C ARG A 164 1.42 -8.23 -23.87
N GLY A 165 1.77 -6.95 -23.89
CA GLY A 165 3.12 -6.39 -23.74
C GLY A 165 3.08 -5.25 -22.72
N ALA A 166 2.37 -5.47 -21.61
CA ALA A 166 2.04 -4.43 -20.66
C ALA A 166 3.25 -4.05 -19.80
N GLN A 167 3.40 -2.75 -19.58
CA GLN A 167 4.41 -2.16 -18.69
C GLN A 167 3.78 -1.71 -17.37
N THR A 168 2.55 -2.14 -17.11
CA THR A 168 1.79 -1.89 -15.90
C THR A 168 0.99 -3.14 -15.52
N MET A 169 0.71 -3.28 -14.24
CA MET A 169 -0.11 -4.35 -13.65
C MET A 169 -1.41 -3.78 -13.04
N SER A 170 -1.64 -2.48 -13.16
CA SER A 170 -2.76 -1.76 -12.55
C SER A 170 -3.78 -1.32 -13.59
N TYR A 171 -5.04 -1.67 -13.37
CA TYR A 171 -6.16 -1.43 -14.27
C TYR A 171 -7.34 -0.85 -13.48
N ASN A 172 -7.92 0.24 -14.00
CA ASN A 172 -9.02 0.92 -13.32
C ASN A 172 -10.35 0.16 -13.41
N ALA A 173 -11.40 0.71 -12.79
CA ALA A 173 -12.74 0.11 -12.76
C ALA A 173 -13.34 -0.23 -14.13
N SER A 174 -12.91 0.44 -15.20
CA SER A 174 -13.35 0.17 -16.57
C SER A 174 -12.37 -0.68 -17.37
N GLY A 175 -11.43 -1.37 -16.70
CA GLY A 175 -10.46 -2.25 -17.35
C GLY A 175 -9.40 -1.54 -18.19
N ARG A 176 -9.19 -0.23 -17.99
CA ARG A 176 -8.17 0.52 -18.74
C ARG A 176 -6.85 0.53 -17.95
N PRO A 177 -5.71 0.34 -18.63
CA PRO A 177 -4.40 0.34 -17.97
C PRO A 177 -4.09 1.71 -17.37
N ILE A 178 -3.48 1.70 -16.19
CA ILE A 178 -3.01 2.91 -15.52
C ILE A 178 -1.51 3.06 -15.81
N PRO A 179 -1.06 4.20 -16.36
CA PRO A 179 0.35 4.42 -16.64
C PRO A 179 1.21 4.32 -15.39
N ALA A 180 2.26 3.51 -15.46
CA ALA A 180 3.25 3.36 -14.41
C ALA A 180 4.31 4.47 -14.45
N GLU A 181 4.73 4.95 -13.29
CA GLU A 181 5.90 5.83 -13.16
C GLU A 181 7.17 4.98 -13.01
N HIS A 182 8.23 5.34 -13.74
CA HIS A 182 9.52 4.65 -13.72
C HIS A 182 10.67 5.56 -13.31
N LYS A 183 10.44 6.88 -13.22
CA LYS A 183 11.50 7.85 -12.89
C LYS A 183 11.65 7.95 -11.37
N PRO A 184 12.77 7.48 -10.77
CA PRO A 184 12.91 7.43 -9.31
C PRO A 184 12.75 8.79 -8.65
N LYS A 185 13.22 9.87 -9.30
CA LYS A 185 13.04 11.23 -8.82
C LYS A 185 11.57 11.64 -8.73
N ARG A 186 10.74 11.33 -9.74
CA ARG A 186 9.31 11.68 -9.71
C ARG A 186 8.58 10.89 -8.63
N ILE A 187 8.94 9.62 -8.44
CA ILE A 187 8.43 8.77 -7.37
C ILE A 187 8.82 9.35 -6.00
N PHE A 188 10.09 9.69 -5.81
CA PHE A 188 10.58 10.33 -4.58
C PHE A 188 9.86 11.65 -4.31
N ASP A 189 9.73 12.51 -5.31
CA ASP A 189 9.06 13.80 -5.17
C ASP A 189 7.59 13.60 -4.77
N MET A 190 6.89 12.65 -5.39
CA MET A 190 5.52 12.27 -5.00
C MET A 190 5.43 11.75 -3.55
N LEU A 191 6.42 10.98 -3.09
CA LEU A 191 6.46 10.45 -1.73
C LEU A 191 6.85 11.49 -0.68
N PHE A 192 7.74 12.43 -0.97
CA PHE A 192 8.40 13.22 0.08
C PHE A 192 8.30 14.73 -0.12
N VAL A 193 8.05 15.23 -1.34
CA VAL A 193 7.88 16.68 -1.55
C VAL A 193 6.49 17.07 -1.06
N LYS A 194 6.47 17.81 0.06
CA LYS A 194 5.25 18.37 0.64
C LYS A 194 4.49 19.19 -0.40
N SER A 195 3.18 19.01 -0.50
CA SER A 195 2.29 20.00 -1.13
C SER A 195 2.28 21.26 -0.27
N GLY A 196 2.87 22.34 -0.77
CA GLY A 196 2.94 23.64 -0.12
C GLY A 196 3.42 24.72 -1.11
N PRO A 197 3.33 26.01 -0.77
CA PRO A 197 3.63 27.10 -1.70
C PRO A 197 5.05 27.02 -2.30
N ASP A 198 6.01 26.52 -1.51
CA ASP A 198 7.41 26.37 -1.92
C ASP A 198 7.74 25.05 -2.64
N ALA A 199 6.77 24.13 -2.75
CA ALA A 199 6.96 22.83 -3.37
C ALA A 199 7.34 22.95 -4.84
N ALA A 200 6.64 23.83 -5.56
CA ALA A 200 6.91 24.13 -6.97
C ALA A 200 8.30 24.74 -7.18
N ARG A 201 8.75 25.60 -6.26
CA ARG A 201 10.08 26.23 -6.31
C ARG A 201 11.22 25.22 -6.09
N ARG A 202 11.07 24.29 -5.13
CA ARG A 202 12.06 23.24 -4.88
C ARG A 202 12.11 22.22 -6.03
N LEU A 203 10.96 21.92 -6.64
CA LEU A 203 10.90 21.08 -7.84
C LEU A 203 11.63 21.73 -9.02
N ALA A 204 11.42 23.04 -9.24
CA ALA A 204 12.05 23.80 -10.33
C ALA A 204 13.58 23.89 -10.25
N LEU A 205 14.13 23.93 -9.02
CA LEU A 205 15.58 23.95 -8.77
C LEU A 205 16.25 22.58 -8.90
N SER A 206 15.46 21.50 -8.94
CA SER A 206 15.96 20.12 -8.90
C SER A 206 16.10 19.45 -10.26
N LYS A 207 16.13 20.20 -11.36
CA LYS A 207 16.34 19.63 -12.71
C LYS A 207 17.67 18.88 -12.76
N SER A 208 17.59 17.56 -12.88
CA SER A 208 18.65 16.68 -13.38
C SER A 208 18.46 16.48 -14.88
#